data_AF-A0A847ET87-F1
#
_entry.id   AF-A0A847ET87-F1
#
_cell.length_a   1.000
_cell.length_b   1.000
_cell.length_c   1.000
_cell.angle_alpha   90.00
_cell.angle_beta   90.00
_cell.angle_gamma   90.00
#
_symmetry.space_group_name_H-M   'P 1'
#
loop_
_entity.id
_entity.type
_entity.pdbx_description
1 polymer ?
#
loop_
_entity_poly.entity_id
_entity_poly.type
_entity_poly.pdbx_seq_one_letter_code
_entity_poly.pdbx_strand_id
1 'polypeptide(L)'
;MGKLFKKIFTVLLFILILFSTNSFAQESKKFAIYFTGIGCPHCAKVSPVLHKKIEEGDLIVIEYEIYNRIANSRVLNSYADSYKMSLGIPQMLFSKEVIEDGDSPIISKLDEMVSDSNPNEIFLENGKSVLFENLDLNILNRYPTIYSKDRVVIRKSIKDITKEQNEQIKNFIYNSDLQLAIDGLNGTVVKTELVKTASASLKYDNAININGWLLQWNGKPIVASQEDTQNGEEEVNSEGQKISFGKILSLGLADSVNPCALSILALVLISIITYNPGKRRDILLAGLCFILSVILMYFVYGILIVKAFEVIQSIGSIKEF
;
A
#
# COMPACT_ATOMS: atom_id res chain seq x y z
N MET A 1 -36.91 55.98 -32.24
CA MET A 1 -36.93 54.52 -31.94
C MET A 1 -35.54 53.91 -31.71
N GLY A 2 -34.47 54.31 -32.40
CA GLY A 2 -33.17 53.61 -32.35
C GLY A 2 -32.35 53.68 -31.04
N LYS A 3 -32.43 54.77 -30.25
CA LYS A 3 -31.62 54.91 -29.03
C LYS A 3 -32.12 54.05 -27.85
N LEU A 4 -33.44 53.90 -27.74
CA LEU A 4 -34.06 53.06 -26.69
C LEU A 4 -33.85 51.57 -27.00
N PHE A 5 -33.99 51.18 -28.27
CA PHE A 5 -33.74 49.82 -28.72
C PHE A 5 -32.27 49.40 -28.55
N LYS A 6 -31.31 50.29 -28.83
CA LYS A 6 -29.88 50.04 -28.55
C LYS A 6 -29.61 49.81 -27.07
N LYS A 7 -30.19 50.62 -26.16
CA LYS A 7 -29.99 50.42 -24.71
C LYS A 7 -30.59 49.11 -24.22
N ILE A 8 -31.79 48.74 -24.67
CA ILE A 8 -32.42 47.46 -24.32
C ILE A 8 -31.56 46.31 -24.84
N PHE A 9 -31.08 46.40 -26.08
CA PHE A 9 -30.20 45.37 -26.65
C PHE A 9 -28.87 45.24 -25.91
N THR A 10 -28.28 46.36 -25.46
CA THR A 10 -27.01 46.33 -24.71
C THR A 10 -27.20 45.73 -23.32
N VAL A 11 -28.31 46.04 -22.65
CA VAL A 11 -28.66 45.45 -21.35
C VAL A 11 -28.97 43.95 -21.49
N LEU A 12 -29.69 43.55 -22.53
CA LEU A 12 -29.99 42.14 -22.79
C LEU A 12 -28.71 41.33 -23.08
N LEU A 13 -27.78 41.91 -23.85
CA LEU A 13 -26.47 41.31 -24.14
C LEU A 13 -25.61 41.20 -22.88
N PHE A 14 -25.65 42.21 -22.01
CA PHE A 14 -24.92 42.20 -20.74
C PHE A 14 -25.51 41.16 -19.75
N ILE A 15 -26.83 41.01 -19.72
CA ILE A 15 -27.51 39.96 -18.95
C ILE A 15 -27.16 38.58 -19.50
N LEU A 16 -27.09 38.39 -20.82
CA LEU A 16 -26.69 37.11 -21.43
C LEU A 16 -25.25 36.70 -21.04
N ILE A 17 -24.35 37.68 -20.91
CA ILE A 17 -22.95 37.45 -20.47
C ILE A 17 -22.88 37.14 -18.96
N LEU A 18 -23.80 37.65 -18.14
CA LEU A 18 -23.88 37.33 -16.71
C LEU A 18 -24.49 35.95 -16.44
N PHE A 19 -25.18 35.35 -17.41
CA PHE A 19 -25.77 34.01 -17.33
C PHE A 19 -24.92 32.92 -18.02
N SER A 20 -23.67 33.18 -18.38
CA SER A 20 -22.73 32.10 -18.70
C SER A 20 -22.43 31.33 -17.41
N THR A 21 -23.27 30.36 -17.08
CA THR A 21 -23.00 29.39 -16.03
C THR A 21 -21.67 28.73 -16.37
N ASN A 22 -20.70 28.80 -15.45
CA ASN A 22 -19.50 27.98 -15.54
C ASN A 22 -19.97 26.52 -15.57
N SER A 23 -19.96 25.89 -16.74
CA SER A 23 -20.02 24.44 -16.85
C SER A 23 -18.72 23.91 -16.28
N PHE A 24 -18.69 23.68 -14.97
CA PHE A 24 -17.71 22.78 -14.40
C PHE A 24 -17.99 21.42 -15.04
N ALA A 25 -17.11 20.99 -15.94
CA ALA A 25 -17.12 19.63 -16.43
C ALA A 25 -16.99 18.73 -15.20
N GLN A 26 -18.06 18.02 -14.84
CA GLN A 26 -18.01 17.05 -13.77
C GLN A 26 -17.06 15.95 -14.23
N GLU A 27 -15.89 15.85 -13.61
CA GLU A 27 -14.96 14.76 -13.89
C GLU A 27 -15.72 13.44 -13.75
N SER A 28 -15.55 12.54 -14.71
CA SER A 28 -16.19 11.22 -14.71
C SER A 28 -15.12 10.15 -14.78
N LYS A 29 -14.91 9.45 -13.68
CA LYS A 29 -13.96 8.34 -13.60
C LYS A 29 -14.71 7.01 -13.68
N LYS A 30 -14.04 5.97 -14.15
CA LYS A 30 -14.53 4.60 -14.11
C LYS A 30 -13.91 3.87 -12.92
N PHE A 31 -14.65 2.95 -12.33
CA PHE A 31 -14.19 2.18 -11.19
C PHE A 31 -14.25 0.69 -11.49
N ALA A 32 -13.23 -0.05 -11.05
CA ALA A 32 -13.21 -1.50 -11.12
C ALA A 32 -12.82 -2.12 -9.77
N ILE A 33 -13.45 -3.24 -9.42
CA ILE A 33 -12.95 -4.15 -8.39
C ILE A 33 -12.08 -5.19 -9.08
N TYR A 34 -10.85 -5.38 -8.60
CA TYR A 34 -9.90 -6.31 -9.20
C TYR A 34 -9.35 -7.27 -8.15
N PHE A 35 -9.43 -8.57 -8.39
CA PHE A 35 -8.82 -9.59 -7.52
C PHE A 35 -7.60 -10.20 -8.20
N THR A 36 -6.50 -10.26 -7.46
CA THR A 36 -5.19 -10.65 -8.00
C THR A 36 -4.33 -11.39 -6.97
N GLY A 37 -3.14 -11.84 -7.40
CA GLY A 37 -2.20 -12.56 -6.55
C GLY A 37 -0.76 -12.29 -6.96
N ILE A 38 0.10 -11.92 -6.02
CA ILE A 38 1.53 -11.76 -6.29
C ILE A 38 2.15 -13.16 -6.43
N GLY A 39 2.70 -13.46 -7.61
CA GLY A 39 3.18 -14.80 -7.98
C GLY A 39 2.18 -15.62 -8.81
N CYS A 40 1.01 -15.08 -9.14
CA CYS A 40 0.05 -15.69 -10.08
C CYS A 40 0.44 -15.38 -11.55
N PRO A 41 0.77 -16.39 -12.39
CA PRO A 41 1.22 -16.16 -13.77
C PRO A 41 0.20 -15.47 -14.67
N HIS A 42 -1.09 -15.78 -14.52
CA HIS A 42 -2.16 -15.12 -15.28
C HIS A 42 -2.34 -13.66 -14.85
N CYS A 43 -2.30 -13.40 -13.55
CA CYS A 43 -2.39 -12.07 -12.98
C CYS A 43 -1.22 -11.18 -13.41
N ALA A 44 -0.02 -11.74 -13.51
CA ALA A 44 1.18 -11.04 -13.98
C ALA A 44 1.06 -10.55 -15.43
N LYS A 45 0.22 -11.18 -16.28
CA LYS A 45 -0.05 -10.70 -17.64
C LYS A 45 -1.05 -9.55 -17.68
N VAL A 46 -2.05 -9.56 -16.79
CA VAL A 46 -3.07 -8.50 -16.70
C VAL A 46 -2.49 -7.21 -16.12
N SER A 47 -1.70 -7.35 -15.05
CA SER A 47 -1.14 -6.24 -14.28
C SER A 47 -0.51 -5.10 -15.13
N PRO A 48 0.40 -5.35 -16.09
CA PRO A 48 1.00 -4.26 -16.86
C PRO A 48 0.00 -3.53 -17.75
N VAL A 49 -0.97 -4.24 -18.34
CA VAL A 49 -2.01 -3.63 -19.19
C VAL A 49 -2.95 -2.78 -18.35
N LEU A 50 -3.35 -3.29 -17.18
CA LEU A 50 -4.22 -2.59 -16.24
C LEU A 50 -3.56 -1.31 -15.68
N HIS A 51 -2.29 -1.39 -15.25
CA HIS A 51 -1.59 -0.21 -14.72
C HIS A 51 -1.37 0.86 -15.78
N LYS A 52 -1.08 0.47 -17.03
CA LYS A 52 -1.04 1.43 -18.13
C LYS A 52 -2.38 2.16 -18.29
N LYS A 53 -3.50 1.44 -18.17
CA LYS A 53 -4.85 2.04 -18.25
C LYS A 53 -5.15 2.97 -17.06
N ILE A 54 -4.69 2.62 -15.87
CA ILE A 54 -4.82 3.47 -14.67
C ILE A 54 -4.04 4.78 -14.86
N GLU A 55 -2.84 4.72 -15.43
CA GLU A 55 -1.98 5.89 -15.69
C GLU A 55 -2.58 6.90 -16.67
N GLU A 56 -3.46 6.46 -17.59
CA GLU A 56 -4.24 7.36 -18.47
C GLU A 56 -5.15 8.31 -17.66
N GLY A 57 -5.55 7.90 -16.45
CA GLY A 57 -6.19 8.75 -15.45
C GLY A 57 -7.71 8.66 -15.39
N ASP A 58 -8.36 7.90 -16.29
CA ASP A 58 -9.83 7.75 -16.31
C ASP A 58 -10.32 6.52 -15.53
N LEU A 59 -9.42 5.63 -15.14
CA LEU A 59 -9.73 4.38 -14.42
C LEU A 59 -9.13 4.39 -13.01
N ILE A 60 -9.98 4.15 -12.02
CA ILE A 60 -9.61 3.90 -10.63
C ILE A 60 -9.87 2.43 -10.31
N VAL A 61 -8.87 1.73 -9.77
CA VAL A 61 -9.00 0.30 -9.47
C VAL A 61 -8.88 0.08 -7.98
N ILE A 62 -9.88 -0.59 -7.40
CA ILE A 62 -9.86 -1.12 -6.03
C ILE A 62 -9.40 -2.58 -6.11
N GLU A 63 -8.12 -2.80 -5.85
CA GLU A 63 -7.46 -4.09 -5.93
C GLU A 63 -7.45 -4.82 -4.59
N TYR A 64 -7.77 -6.11 -4.63
CA TYR A 64 -7.63 -7.06 -3.54
C TYR A 64 -6.65 -8.17 -3.93
N GLU A 65 -5.42 -8.07 -3.42
CA GLU A 65 -4.43 -9.15 -3.51
C GLU A 65 -4.78 -10.24 -2.49
N ILE A 66 -4.77 -11.53 -2.87
CA ILE A 66 -5.26 -12.61 -2.00
C ILE A 66 -4.22 -13.65 -1.58
N TYR A 67 -3.00 -13.67 -2.14
CA TYR A 67 -1.96 -14.63 -1.75
C TYR A 67 -1.15 -14.14 -0.54
N ASN A 68 -0.71 -12.89 -0.56
CA ASN A 68 0.03 -12.26 0.55
C ASN A 68 -0.90 -11.53 1.53
N ARG A 69 -2.18 -11.37 1.20
CA ARG A 69 -3.24 -10.87 2.08
C ARG A 69 -4.43 -11.82 2.09
N ILE A 70 -4.23 -13.03 2.62
CA ILE A 70 -5.25 -14.11 2.70
C ILE A 70 -6.61 -13.64 3.26
N ALA A 71 -6.62 -12.65 4.14
CA ALA A 71 -7.87 -12.08 4.66
C ALA A 71 -8.80 -11.52 3.55
N ASN A 72 -8.23 -11.05 2.44
CA ASN A 72 -8.95 -10.54 1.27
C ASN A 72 -9.67 -11.66 0.49
N SER A 73 -9.28 -12.93 0.62
CA SER A 73 -10.00 -14.04 -0.01
C SER A 73 -11.47 -14.11 0.43
N ARG A 74 -11.79 -13.65 1.65
CA ARG A 74 -13.18 -13.55 2.12
C ARG A 74 -13.98 -12.52 1.32
N VAL A 75 -13.33 -11.42 0.92
CA VAL A 75 -13.96 -10.39 0.09
C VAL A 75 -14.27 -10.98 -1.28
N LEU A 76 -13.33 -11.70 -1.89
CA LEU A 76 -13.57 -12.41 -3.15
C LEU A 76 -14.78 -13.36 -3.05
N ASN A 77 -14.90 -14.14 -1.99
CA ASN A 77 -16.05 -15.02 -1.78
C ASN A 77 -17.38 -14.23 -1.76
N SER A 78 -17.44 -13.11 -1.04
CA SER A 78 -18.65 -12.28 -0.98
C SER A 78 -19.02 -11.67 -2.33
N TYR A 79 -18.04 -11.21 -3.11
CA TYR A 79 -18.28 -10.76 -4.48
C TYR A 79 -18.72 -11.91 -5.39
N ALA A 80 -18.10 -13.08 -5.28
CA ALA A 80 -18.47 -14.26 -6.04
C ALA A 80 -19.92 -14.69 -5.79
N ASP A 81 -20.37 -14.66 -4.52
CA ASP A 81 -21.75 -14.96 -4.16
C ASP A 81 -22.73 -13.90 -4.70
N SER A 82 -22.40 -12.61 -4.57
CA SER A 82 -23.27 -11.50 -4.97
C SER A 82 -23.39 -11.33 -6.49
N TYR A 83 -22.33 -11.63 -7.24
CA TYR A 83 -22.22 -11.35 -8.68
C TYR A 83 -22.03 -12.60 -9.55
N LYS A 84 -22.09 -13.80 -8.96
CA LYS A 84 -21.88 -15.09 -9.63
C LYS A 84 -20.50 -15.22 -10.30
N MET A 85 -19.49 -14.61 -9.70
CA MET A 85 -18.10 -14.69 -10.16
C MET A 85 -17.48 -16.04 -9.78
N SER A 86 -16.40 -16.42 -10.46
CA SER A 86 -15.60 -17.57 -10.02
C SER A 86 -14.65 -17.17 -8.88
N LEU A 87 -14.10 -18.17 -8.17
CA LEU A 87 -13.10 -17.95 -7.12
C LEU A 87 -11.66 -17.97 -7.66
N GLY A 88 -11.48 -18.24 -8.96
CA GLY A 88 -10.18 -18.18 -9.61
C GLY A 88 -9.78 -16.74 -9.88
N ILE A 89 -8.49 -16.41 -9.80
CA ILE A 89 -7.94 -15.09 -10.14
C ILE A 89 -7.11 -15.18 -11.44
N PRO A 90 -6.99 -14.10 -12.23
CA PRO A 90 -7.53 -12.76 -11.98
C PRO A 90 -9.05 -12.64 -12.23
N GLN A 91 -9.69 -11.71 -11.53
CA GLN A 91 -11.12 -11.35 -11.70
C GLN A 91 -11.26 -9.84 -11.78
N MET A 92 -12.10 -9.35 -12.68
CA MET A 92 -12.37 -7.92 -12.83
C MET A 92 -13.87 -7.65 -12.95
N LEU A 93 -14.35 -6.70 -12.15
CA LEU A 93 -15.75 -6.31 -12.05
C LEU A 93 -15.88 -4.80 -12.21
N PHE A 94 -16.61 -4.36 -13.23
CA PHE A 94 -17.02 -2.96 -13.40
C PHE A 94 -18.50 -2.74 -13.09
N SER A 95 -19.35 -3.72 -13.42
CA SER A 95 -20.79 -3.71 -13.12
C SER A 95 -21.34 -5.13 -13.07
N LYS A 96 -22.63 -5.29 -12.77
CA LYS A 96 -23.29 -6.61 -12.75
C LYS A 96 -23.22 -7.33 -14.10
N GLU A 97 -23.15 -6.58 -15.19
CA GLU A 97 -23.12 -7.08 -16.55
C GLU A 97 -21.70 -7.09 -17.15
N VAL A 98 -20.76 -6.32 -16.57
CA VAL A 98 -19.38 -6.17 -17.06
C VAL A 98 -18.42 -6.82 -16.07
N ILE A 99 -18.23 -8.13 -16.27
CA ILE A 99 -17.39 -9.00 -15.43
C ILE A 99 -16.58 -9.92 -16.35
N GLU A 100 -15.27 -10.01 -16.11
CA GLU A 100 -14.40 -10.96 -16.82
C GLU A 100 -13.43 -11.65 -15.86
N ASP A 101 -13.13 -12.91 -16.17
CA ASP A 101 -12.18 -13.73 -15.44
C ASP A 101 -11.08 -14.31 -16.34
N GLY A 102 -9.89 -14.49 -15.76
CA GLY A 102 -8.72 -14.98 -16.50
C GLY A 102 -7.98 -13.87 -17.25
N ASP A 103 -6.75 -14.16 -17.66
CA ASP A 103 -5.86 -13.17 -18.29
C ASP A 103 -6.36 -12.71 -19.66
N SER A 104 -6.71 -13.67 -20.53
CA SER A 104 -7.02 -13.41 -21.94
C SER A 104 -8.33 -12.61 -22.12
N PRO A 105 -9.44 -12.94 -21.44
CA PRO A 105 -10.66 -12.15 -21.55
C PRO A 105 -10.50 -10.73 -21.00
N ILE A 106 -9.87 -10.58 -19.82
CA ILE A 106 -9.63 -9.27 -19.21
C ILE A 106 -8.76 -8.39 -20.13
N ILE A 107 -7.63 -8.91 -20.63
CA ILE A 107 -6.72 -8.12 -21.49
C ILE A 107 -7.40 -7.73 -22.80
N SER A 108 -8.12 -8.64 -23.44
CA SER A 108 -8.72 -8.37 -24.76
C SER A 108 -9.91 -7.43 -24.71
N LYS A 109 -10.64 -7.38 -23.59
CA LYS A 109 -11.86 -6.58 -23.42
C LYS A 109 -11.69 -5.36 -22.52
N LEU A 110 -10.51 -5.09 -21.96
CA LEU A 110 -10.34 -4.03 -20.96
C LEU A 110 -10.91 -2.67 -21.40
N ASP A 111 -10.63 -2.24 -22.63
CA ASP A 111 -11.13 -0.96 -23.15
C ASP A 111 -12.66 -0.95 -23.32
N GLU A 112 -13.26 -2.07 -23.75
CA GLU A 112 -14.71 -2.25 -23.85
C GLU A 112 -15.35 -2.20 -22.46
N MET A 113 -14.80 -2.95 -21.49
CA MET A 113 -15.26 -2.96 -20.11
C MET A 113 -15.23 -1.57 -19.47
N VAL A 114 -14.17 -0.80 -19.72
CA VAL A 114 -14.06 0.59 -19.25
C VAL A 114 -15.12 1.47 -19.92
N SER A 115 -15.31 1.34 -21.22
CA SER A 115 -16.30 2.11 -21.99
C SER A 115 -17.73 1.85 -21.49
N ASP A 116 -18.09 0.59 -21.29
CA ASP A 116 -19.44 0.14 -20.96
C ASP A 116 -19.80 0.31 -19.49
N SER A 117 -18.81 0.58 -18.64
CA SER A 117 -19.04 0.81 -17.21
C SER A 117 -19.76 2.13 -16.92
N ASN A 118 -20.55 2.19 -15.86
CA ASN A 118 -21.20 3.43 -15.44
C ASN A 118 -20.16 4.38 -14.81
N PRO A 119 -20.18 5.68 -15.16
CA PRO A 119 -19.26 6.65 -14.57
C PRO A 119 -19.56 6.82 -13.07
N ASN A 120 -18.50 6.90 -12.28
CA ASN A 120 -18.52 7.18 -10.85
C ASN A 120 -19.30 6.18 -9.98
N GLU A 121 -19.69 5.03 -10.53
CA GLU A 121 -20.41 3.99 -9.79
C GLU A 121 -19.47 2.87 -9.37
N ILE A 122 -19.61 2.42 -8.12
CA ILE A 122 -18.81 1.35 -7.53
C ILE A 122 -19.74 0.25 -7.05
N PHE A 123 -19.47 -0.97 -7.46
CA PHE A 123 -20.18 -2.17 -7.05
C PHE A 123 -19.53 -2.77 -5.80
N LEU A 124 -20.34 -3.02 -4.77
CA LEU A 124 -19.89 -3.41 -3.43
C LEU A 124 -20.11 -4.90 -3.19
N GLU A 125 -19.39 -5.48 -2.24
CA GLU A 125 -19.46 -6.91 -1.90
C GLU A 125 -20.88 -7.44 -1.58
N ASN A 126 -21.81 -6.56 -1.21
CA ASN A 126 -23.20 -6.89 -0.86
C ASN A 126 -24.16 -6.91 -2.06
N GLY A 127 -23.66 -6.78 -3.29
CA GLY A 127 -24.46 -6.81 -4.51
C GLY A 127 -25.12 -5.47 -4.89
N LYS A 128 -24.92 -4.43 -4.08
CA LYS A 128 -25.40 -3.06 -4.35
C LYS A 128 -24.31 -2.22 -5.03
N SER A 129 -24.72 -1.09 -5.56
CA SER A 129 -23.82 -0.06 -6.07
C SER A 129 -23.96 1.24 -5.29
N VAL A 130 -22.93 2.07 -5.35
CA VAL A 130 -22.88 3.40 -4.74
C VAL A 130 -22.14 4.36 -5.67
N LEU A 131 -22.59 5.61 -5.74
CA LEU A 131 -21.83 6.67 -6.41
C LEU A 131 -20.62 7.03 -5.55
N PHE A 132 -19.45 7.25 -6.16
CA PHE A 132 -18.20 7.53 -5.46
C PHE A 132 -18.28 8.71 -4.49
N GLU A 133 -19.03 9.75 -4.84
CA GLU A 133 -19.30 10.90 -3.95
C GLU A 133 -19.89 10.46 -2.60
N ASN A 134 -20.76 9.44 -2.62
CA ASN A 134 -21.43 8.89 -1.45
C ASN A 134 -20.71 7.68 -0.83
N LEU A 135 -19.53 7.32 -1.33
CA LEU A 135 -18.76 6.21 -0.79
C LEU A 135 -18.23 6.56 0.61
N ASP A 136 -18.43 5.66 1.55
CA ASP A 136 -17.70 5.61 2.81
C ASP A 136 -16.65 4.50 2.70
N LEU A 137 -15.36 4.86 2.73
CA LEU A 137 -14.25 3.92 2.57
C LEU A 137 -14.20 2.88 3.69
N ASN A 138 -14.85 3.11 4.83
CA ASN A 138 -14.93 2.12 5.90
C ASN A 138 -15.64 0.83 5.46
N ILE A 139 -16.57 0.93 4.50
CA ILE A 139 -17.33 -0.23 3.99
C ILE A 139 -16.46 -1.17 3.13
N LEU A 140 -15.30 -0.71 2.66
CA LEU A 140 -14.38 -1.54 1.88
C LEU A 140 -13.64 -2.49 2.81
N ASN A 141 -14.16 -3.70 2.97
CA ASN A 141 -13.63 -4.66 3.93
C ASN A 141 -12.17 -5.06 3.68
N ARG A 142 -11.46 -5.39 4.77
CA ARG A 142 -10.09 -5.91 4.74
C ARG A 142 -9.05 -4.90 4.25
N TYR A 143 -8.25 -5.28 3.25
CA TYR A 143 -7.03 -4.55 2.89
C TYR A 143 -6.99 -4.28 1.38
N PRO A 144 -7.90 -3.43 0.86
CA PRO A 144 -7.81 -2.97 -0.51
C PRO A 144 -6.59 -2.09 -0.75
N THR A 145 -6.10 -2.12 -1.98
CA THR A 145 -5.20 -1.12 -2.55
C THR A 145 -5.91 -0.41 -3.69
N ILE A 146 -5.99 0.91 -3.62
CA ILE A 146 -6.69 1.73 -4.61
C ILE A 146 -5.64 2.44 -5.45
N TYR A 147 -5.60 2.16 -6.74
CA TYR A 147 -4.72 2.82 -7.70
C TYR A 147 -5.51 3.87 -8.49
N SER A 148 -4.91 5.04 -8.68
CA SER A 148 -5.46 6.13 -9.47
C SER A 148 -4.30 6.90 -10.10
N LYS A 149 -4.23 6.95 -11.42
CA LYS A 149 -3.21 7.73 -12.16
C LYS A 149 -1.79 7.60 -11.60
N ASP A 150 -1.32 8.61 -10.88
CA ASP A 150 0.05 8.80 -10.37
C ASP A 150 0.20 8.50 -8.87
N ARG A 151 -0.81 7.87 -8.25
CA ARG A 151 -0.87 7.64 -6.81
C ARG A 151 -1.56 6.34 -6.44
N VAL A 152 -1.37 5.99 -5.18
CA VAL A 152 -1.94 4.78 -4.57
C VAL A 152 -2.36 5.03 -3.14
N VAL A 153 -3.43 4.34 -2.73
CA VAL A 153 -3.97 4.35 -1.38
C VAL A 153 -4.07 2.92 -0.87
N ILE A 154 -3.42 2.60 0.25
CA ILE A 154 -3.33 1.23 0.77
C ILE A 154 -3.95 1.19 2.16
N ARG A 155 -4.99 0.38 2.35
CA ARG A 155 -5.55 0.14 3.68
C ARG A 155 -4.62 -0.82 4.45
N LYS A 156 -3.95 -0.31 5.48
CA LYS A 156 -3.04 -1.07 6.36
C LYS A 156 -3.74 -1.51 7.65
N SER A 157 -4.84 -0.87 8.02
CA SER A 157 -5.61 -1.16 9.24
C SER A 157 -7.11 -1.22 8.98
N ILE A 158 -7.80 -2.06 9.76
CA ILE A 158 -9.27 -2.15 9.77
C ILE A 158 -9.92 -1.11 10.69
N LYS A 159 -9.15 -0.16 11.25
CA LYS A 159 -9.70 0.96 12.01
C LYS A 159 -10.59 1.79 11.09
N ASP A 160 -11.69 2.28 11.66
CA ASP A 160 -12.57 3.20 10.97
C ASP A 160 -11.93 4.59 10.93
N ILE A 161 -12.12 5.25 9.79
CA ILE A 161 -11.75 6.65 9.59
C ILE A 161 -12.94 7.56 9.84
N THR A 162 -12.65 8.78 10.28
CA THR A 162 -13.65 9.84 10.45
C THR A 162 -14.19 10.31 9.11
N LYS A 163 -15.30 11.07 9.12
CA LYS A 163 -15.87 11.64 7.88
C LYS A 163 -14.89 12.58 7.18
N GLU A 164 -14.17 13.38 7.96
CA GLU A 164 -13.16 14.32 7.45
C GLU A 164 -12.02 13.56 6.76
N GLN A 165 -11.51 12.50 7.39
CA GLN A 165 -10.50 11.63 6.80
C GLN A 165 -11.00 10.90 5.55
N ASN A 166 -12.28 10.48 5.54
CA ASN A 166 -12.90 9.87 4.36
C ASN A 166 -12.91 10.84 3.18
N GLU A 167 -13.32 12.10 3.37
CA GLU A 167 -13.31 13.11 2.31
C GLU A 167 -11.89 13.44 1.83
N GLN A 168 -10.91 13.54 2.74
CA GLN A 168 -9.50 13.73 2.38
C GLN A 168 -8.98 12.61 1.47
N ILE A 169 -9.21 11.35 1.86
CA ILE A 169 -8.73 10.19 1.08
C ILE A 169 -9.48 10.09 -0.24
N LYS A 170 -10.79 10.36 -0.28
CA LYS A 170 -11.57 10.38 -1.53
C LYS A 170 -11.08 11.48 -2.49
N ASN A 171 -10.84 12.69 -2.00
CA ASN A 171 -10.27 13.78 -2.82
C ASN A 171 -8.91 13.36 -3.38
N PHE A 172 -8.06 12.74 -2.54
CA PHE A 172 -6.76 12.24 -2.98
C PHE A 172 -6.90 11.22 -4.12
N ILE A 173 -7.84 10.27 -4.03
CA ILE A 173 -8.08 9.23 -5.05
C ILE A 173 -8.61 9.82 -6.36
N TYR A 174 -9.56 10.76 -6.28
CA TYR A 174 -10.39 11.15 -7.43
C TYR A 174 -9.84 12.31 -8.24
N ASN A 175 -9.20 13.27 -7.57
CA ASN A 175 -8.85 14.55 -8.17
C ASN A 175 -7.70 14.41 -9.18
N SER A 176 -7.96 14.81 -10.43
CA SER A 176 -6.98 14.72 -11.52
C SER A 176 -5.76 15.64 -11.31
N ASP A 177 -5.93 16.73 -10.56
CA ASP A 177 -4.86 17.65 -10.19
C ASP A 177 -4.22 17.20 -8.87
N LEU A 178 -2.94 16.88 -8.92
CA LEU A 178 -2.19 16.42 -7.76
C LEU A 178 -2.09 17.47 -6.65
N GLN A 179 -1.96 18.75 -6.97
CA GLN A 179 -1.85 19.79 -5.95
C GLN A 179 -3.16 19.93 -5.17
N LEU A 180 -4.29 19.91 -5.87
CA LEU A 180 -5.61 19.93 -5.21
C LEU A 180 -5.90 18.64 -4.44
N ALA A 181 -5.35 17.51 -4.89
CA ALA A 181 -5.50 16.22 -4.22
C ALA A 181 -4.73 16.11 -2.90
N ILE A 182 -3.58 16.78 -2.81
CA ILE A 182 -2.74 16.78 -1.61
C ILE A 182 -3.01 17.98 -0.69
N ASP A 183 -3.70 19.01 -1.18
CA ASP A 183 -4.09 20.17 -0.39
C ASP A 183 -5.03 19.74 0.75
N GLY A 184 -4.73 20.22 1.96
CA GLY A 184 -5.49 19.88 3.15
C GLY A 184 -5.36 18.42 3.64
N LEU A 185 -4.43 17.61 3.13
CA LEU A 185 -4.16 16.28 3.71
C LEU A 185 -3.53 16.42 5.11
N ASN A 186 -4.28 16.00 6.13
CA ASN A 186 -3.83 15.99 7.51
C ASN A 186 -3.54 14.55 7.96
N GLY A 187 -2.26 14.20 7.99
CA GLY A 187 -1.77 12.89 8.41
C GLY A 187 -0.31 12.95 8.82
N THR A 188 0.26 11.81 9.18
CA THR A 188 1.68 11.72 9.52
C THR A 188 2.49 11.46 8.26
N VAL A 189 3.46 12.32 7.94
CA VAL A 189 4.40 12.06 6.84
C VAL A 189 5.23 10.83 7.21
N VAL A 190 5.26 9.85 6.32
CA VAL A 190 5.96 8.58 6.52
C VAL A 190 6.85 8.29 5.34
N LYS A 191 7.73 7.30 5.46
CA LYS A 191 8.52 6.84 4.32
C LYS A 191 7.66 6.08 3.33
N THR A 192 8.03 6.21 2.07
CA THR A 192 7.42 5.49 0.98
C THR A 192 7.69 3.99 1.12
N GLU A 193 6.68 3.17 0.89
CA GLU A 193 6.79 1.73 0.80
C GLU A 193 6.75 1.27 -0.67
N LEU A 194 7.59 0.29 -1.00
CA LEU A 194 7.56 -0.37 -2.31
C LEU A 194 6.25 -1.14 -2.48
N VAL A 195 5.44 -0.76 -3.48
CA VAL A 195 4.15 -1.39 -3.74
C VAL A 195 4.32 -2.51 -4.75
N LYS A 196 4.23 -3.75 -4.28
CA LYS A 196 4.37 -4.94 -5.12
C LYS A 196 3.04 -5.22 -5.84
N THR A 197 3.09 -5.37 -7.14
CA THR A 197 1.98 -5.85 -7.98
C THR A 197 2.25 -7.28 -8.44
N ALA A 198 1.34 -7.89 -9.19
CA ALA A 198 1.55 -9.24 -9.71
C ALA A 198 2.74 -9.35 -10.71
N SER A 199 3.15 -8.24 -11.33
CA SER A 199 4.18 -8.21 -12.37
C SER A 199 5.39 -7.33 -12.06
N ALA A 200 5.25 -6.35 -11.17
CA ALA A 200 6.24 -5.31 -10.95
C ALA A 200 6.25 -4.82 -9.49
N SER A 201 7.12 -3.86 -9.22
CA SER A 201 7.13 -3.11 -7.97
C SER A 201 7.12 -1.62 -8.29
N LEU A 202 6.12 -0.91 -7.77
CA LEU A 202 5.92 0.51 -7.98
C LEU A 202 6.57 1.29 -6.83
N LYS A 203 7.30 2.33 -7.19
CA LYS A 203 7.94 3.26 -6.26
C LYS A 203 7.24 4.61 -6.36
N TYR A 204 7.10 5.26 -5.21
CA TYR A 204 6.55 6.60 -5.09
C TYR A 204 7.57 7.54 -4.43
N ASP A 205 7.38 8.84 -4.62
CA ASP A 205 8.28 9.87 -4.07
C ASP A 205 7.90 10.28 -2.66
N ASN A 206 6.60 10.32 -2.37
CA ASN A 206 6.05 10.84 -1.11
C ASN A 206 5.02 9.89 -0.51
N ALA A 207 4.89 9.94 0.82
CA ALA A 207 3.89 9.16 1.54
C ALA A 207 3.36 9.86 2.79
N ILE A 208 2.08 9.66 3.07
CA ILE A 208 1.41 10.12 4.29
C ILE A 208 0.52 9.00 4.83
N ASN A 209 0.45 8.86 6.15
CA ASN A 209 -0.46 7.94 6.82
C ASN A 209 -1.63 8.70 7.44
N ILE A 210 -2.85 8.28 7.10
CA ILE A 210 -4.09 8.79 7.68
C ILE A 210 -4.81 7.62 8.34
N ASN A 211 -4.64 7.49 9.65
CA ASN A 211 -5.34 6.51 10.50
C ASN A 211 -5.34 5.07 9.91
N GLY A 212 -4.18 4.60 9.49
CA GLY A 212 -4.03 3.25 8.93
C GLY A 212 -4.28 3.14 7.43
N TRP A 213 -4.49 4.24 6.73
CA TRP A 213 -4.40 4.32 5.28
C TRP A 213 -3.08 4.97 4.86
N LEU A 214 -2.30 4.26 4.05
CA LEU A 214 -1.04 4.75 3.49
C LEU A 214 -1.32 5.32 2.09
N LEU A 215 -1.15 6.63 1.94
CA LEU A 215 -1.30 7.34 0.66
C LEU A 215 0.09 7.62 0.13
N GLN A 216 0.37 7.26 -1.12
CA GLN A 216 1.65 7.52 -1.78
C GLN A 216 1.44 8.10 -3.17
N TRP A 217 2.30 9.04 -3.58
CA TRP A 217 2.22 9.71 -4.89
C TRP A 217 3.59 10.14 -5.41
N ASN A 218 3.65 10.37 -6.72
CA ASN A 218 4.80 10.95 -7.40
C ASN A 218 4.69 12.47 -7.50
N GLY A 219 5.80 13.20 -7.42
CA GLY A 219 5.82 14.66 -7.58
C GLY A 219 6.22 15.44 -6.33
N LYS A 220 5.74 16.68 -6.20
CA LYS A 220 6.20 17.61 -5.16
C LYS A 220 5.76 17.15 -3.76
N PRO A 221 6.64 17.25 -2.75
CA PRO A 221 6.29 16.98 -1.36
C PRO A 221 5.31 18.03 -0.83
N ILE A 222 4.49 17.64 0.13
CA ILE A 222 3.76 18.59 0.97
C ILE A 222 4.81 19.28 1.83
N VAL A 223 4.93 20.61 1.71
CA VAL A 223 5.81 21.41 2.58
C VAL A 223 5.20 21.41 3.98
N ALA A 224 5.54 20.41 4.79
CA ALA A 224 5.24 20.44 6.20
C ALA A 224 6.10 21.52 6.85
N SER A 225 5.45 22.52 7.46
CA SER A 225 6.08 23.38 8.45
C SER A 225 6.79 22.50 9.48
N GLN A 226 8.10 22.68 9.59
CA GLN A 226 8.93 21.96 10.55
C GLN A 226 8.44 22.26 11.97
N GLU A 227 7.84 21.27 12.61
CA GLU A 227 7.94 21.14 14.05
C GLU A 227 8.86 19.95 14.34
N ASP A 228 10.04 20.29 14.86
CA ASP A 228 10.92 19.37 15.53
C ASP A 228 10.13 18.63 16.62
N THR A 229 9.99 17.33 16.49
CA THR A 229 10.05 16.46 17.68
C THR A 229 10.80 15.20 17.32
N GLN A 230 12.07 15.22 17.70
CA GLN A 230 12.88 14.02 17.91
C GLN A 230 12.13 13.04 18.81
N ASN A 231 11.97 11.79 18.36
CA ASN A 231 12.41 10.60 19.09
C ASN A 231 12.01 9.31 18.36
N GLY A 232 13.01 8.46 18.10
CA GLY A 232 12.84 7.00 17.96
C GLY A 232 12.81 6.46 16.53
N GLU A 233 13.93 6.59 15.81
CA GLU A 233 14.23 5.79 14.62
C GLU A 233 14.30 4.29 14.97
N GLU A 234 13.60 3.43 14.22
CA GLU A 234 14.17 2.15 13.75
C GLU A 234 13.66 1.84 12.33
N GLU A 235 14.56 2.00 11.36
CA GLU A 235 14.41 1.66 9.96
C GLU A 235 15.35 0.52 9.59
N VAL A 236 14.81 -0.60 9.12
CA VAL A 236 15.59 -1.58 8.35
C VAL A 236 15.38 -1.28 6.86
N ASN A 237 16.43 -0.72 6.24
CA ASN A 237 16.56 -0.49 4.81
C ASN A 237 17.56 -1.52 4.24
N SER A 238 17.18 -2.22 3.19
CA SER A 238 18.05 -2.88 2.21
C SER A 238 17.73 -2.21 0.86
N GLU A 239 18.63 -1.60 0.10
CA GLU A 239 20.00 -1.96 -0.23
C GLU A 239 20.85 -0.70 -0.56
N GLY A 240 22.17 -0.79 -0.39
CA GLY A 240 23.14 0.05 -1.10
C GLY A 240 23.71 1.28 -0.37
N GLN A 241 23.34 1.56 0.88
CA GLN A 241 24.10 2.50 1.70
C GLN A 241 25.18 1.73 2.45
N LYS A 242 26.44 2.22 2.39
CA LYS A 242 27.52 1.78 3.29
C LYS A 242 26.92 1.69 4.69
N ILE A 243 26.73 0.46 5.17
CA ILE A 243 26.02 0.24 6.42
C ILE A 243 26.86 0.93 7.48
N SER A 244 26.37 2.06 7.98
CA SER A 244 27.06 2.80 9.02
C SER A 244 27.25 1.83 10.17
N PHE A 245 28.48 1.75 10.71
CA PHE A 245 28.80 0.88 11.84
C PHE A 245 27.77 1.01 12.98
N GLY A 246 27.22 2.22 13.16
CA GLY A 246 26.15 2.50 14.12
C GLY A 246 24.85 1.72 13.87
N LYS A 247 24.47 1.48 12.61
CA LYS A 247 23.26 0.73 12.25
C LYS A 247 23.43 -0.78 12.45
N ILE A 248 24.65 -1.29 12.25
CA ILE A 248 25.00 -2.67 12.59
C ILE A 248 24.99 -2.85 14.12
N LEU A 249 25.59 -1.88 14.83
CA LEU A 249 25.64 -1.90 16.27
C LEU A 249 24.24 -1.78 16.89
N SER A 250 23.37 -0.92 16.36
CA SER A 250 22.00 -0.78 16.86
C SER A 250 21.17 -2.04 16.64
N LEU A 251 21.21 -2.64 15.44
CA LEU A 251 20.51 -3.90 15.16
C LEU A 251 21.03 -5.04 16.04
N GLY A 252 22.35 -5.13 16.23
CA GLY A 252 22.96 -6.14 17.11
C GLY A 252 22.59 -5.94 18.58
N LEU A 253 22.48 -4.69 19.04
CA LEU A 253 22.04 -4.38 20.41
C LEU A 253 20.57 -4.74 20.62
N ALA A 254 19.70 -4.45 19.65
CA ALA A 254 18.29 -4.81 19.71
C ALA A 254 18.09 -6.34 19.78
N ASP A 255 18.79 -7.10 18.93
CA ASP A 255 18.70 -8.57 18.91
C ASP A 255 19.34 -9.23 20.14
N SER A 256 20.33 -8.57 20.76
CA SER A 256 20.94 -9.04 22.01
C SER A 256 19.97 -9.06 23.20
N VAL A 257 18.88 -8.27 23.15
CA VAL A 257 17.81 -8.29 24.16
C VAL A 257 16.79 -9.37 23.81
N ASN A 258 17.24 -10.62 23.81
CA ASN A 258 16.38 -11.78 23.58
C ASN A 258 15.85 -12.35 24.93
N PRO A 259 14.53 -12.30 25.20
CA PRO A 259 13.97 -12.78 26.46
C PRO A 259 14.25 -14.28 26.71
N CYS A 260 14.44 -15.07 25.65
CA CYS A 260 14.82 -16.48 25.74
C CYS A 260 16.27 -16.67 26.23
N ALA A 261 17.21 -15.90 25.67
CA ALA A 261 18.62 -15.96 26.07
C ALA A 261 18.84 -15.49 27.52
N LEU A 262 18.13 -14.43 27.92
CA LEU A 262 18.13 -13.94 29.29
C LEU A 262 17.56 -14.98 30.27
N SER A 263 16.50 -15.69 29.88
CA SER A 263 15.88 -16.74 30.70
C SER A 263 16.82 -17.94 30.90
N ILE A 264 17.51 -18.38 29.86
CA ILE A 264 18.47 -19.50 29.95
C ILE A 264 19.68 -19.11 30.81
N LEU A 265 20.25 -17.94 30.58
CA LEU A 265 21.35 -17.43 31.41
C LEU A 265 20.93 -17.33 32.89
N ALA A 266 19.73 -16.81 33.16
CA ALA A 266 19.18 -16.74 34.50
C ALA A 266 19.05 -18.13 35.13
N LEU A 267 18.51 -19.13 34.41
CA LEU A 267 18.41 -20.50 34.90
C LEU A 267 19.77 -21.11 35.24
N VAL A 268 20.78 -20.93 34.38
CA VAL A 268 22.14 -21.43 34.62
C VAL A 268 22.75 -20.77 35.87
N LEU A 269 22.63 -19.45 36.01
CA LEU A 269 23.16 -18.73 37.17
C LEU A 269 22.43 -19.10 38.46
N ILE A 270 21.10 -19.23 38.43
CA ILE A 270 20.30 -19.69 39.57
C ILE A 270 20.70 -21.11 39.98
N SER A 271 20.91 -22.01 39.01
CA SER A 271 21.36 -23.38 39.28
C SER A 271 22.71 -23.41 40.02
N ILE A 272 23.67 -22.58 39.60
CA ILE A 272 25.01 -22.50 40.20
C ILE A 272 24.94 -21.88 41.62
N ILE A 273 24.10 -20.87 41.81
CA ILE A 273 23.86 -20.25 43.13
C ILE A 273 23.29 -21.28 44.11
N THR A 274 22.32 -22.09 43.66
CA THR A 274 21.67 -23.12 44.48
C THR A 274 22.63 -24.27 44.81
N TYR A 275 23.56 -24.61 43.89
CA TYR A 275 24.48 -25.74 44.07
C TYR A 275 25.74 -25.38 44.89
N ASN A 276 26.24 -24.14 44.82
CA ASN A 276 27.44 -23.68 45.54
C ASN A 276 27.22 -22.31 46.21
N PRO A 277 26.50 -22.25 47.35
CA PRO A 277 26.24 -21.00 48.05
C PRO A 277 27.55 -20.36 48.56
N GLY A 278 27.78 -19.09 48.22
CA GLY A 278 28.86 -18.26 48.79
C GLY A 278 30.07 -17.98 47.89
N LYS A 279 30.22 -18.65 46.74
CA LYS A 279 31.34 -18.42 45.80
C LYS A 279 30.96 -17.53 44.61
N ARG A 280 30.84 -16.22 44.87
CA ARG A 280 30.43 -15.21 43.86
C ARG A 280 31.34 -15.16 42.62
N ARG A 281 32.62 -15.51 42.75
CA ARG A 281 33.59 -15.53 41.64
C ARG A 281 33.27 -16.63 40.63
N ASP A 282 32.81 -17.78 41.09
CA ASP A 282 32.50 -18.93 40.24
C ASP A 282 31.23 -18.68 39.41
N ILE A 283 30.26 -17.96 39.99
CA ILE A 283 29.03 -17.52 39.30
C ILE A 283 29.37 -16.54 38.17
N LEU A 284 30.25 -15.57 38.46
CA LEU A 284 30.68 -14.58 37.46
C LEU A 284 31.51 -15.23 36.34
N LEU A 285 32.40 -16.16 36.68
CA LEU A 285 33.18 -16.93 35.70
C LEU A 285 32.28 -17.81 34.83
N ALA A 286 31.28 -18.48 35.40
CA ALA A 286 30.33 -19.28 34.64
C ALA A 286 29.51 -18.42 33.67
N GLY A 287 29.06 -17.24 34.10
CA GLY A 287 28.39 -16.27 33.23
C GLY A 287 29.29 -15.80 32.08
N LEU A 288 30.56 -15.48 32.36
CA LEU A 288 31.53 -15.11 31.32
C LEU A 288 31.81 -16.25 30.33
N CYS A 289 31.95 -17.49 30.82
CA CYS A 289 32.12 -18.66 29.96
C CYS A 289 30.91 -18.89 29.06
N PHE A 290 29.70 -18.70 29.57
CA PHE A 290 28.47 -18.78 28.78
C PHE A 290 28.45 -17.72 27.67
N ILE A 291 28.73 -16.46 28.00
CA ILE A 291 28.78 -15.36 27.03
C ILE A 291 29.83 -15.65 25.95
N LEU A 292 31.03 -16.10 26.35
CA LEU A 292 32.10 -16.45 25.42
C LEU A 292 31.70 -17.58 24.46
N SER A 293 31.04 -18.62 24.98
CA SER A 293 30.53 -19.73 24.17
C SER A 293 29.51 -19.27 23.14
N VAL A 294 28.60 -18.38 23.52
CA VAL A 294 27.57 -17.82 22.65
C VAL A 294 28.18 -16.96 21.55
N ILE A 295 29.15 -16.11 21.88
CA ILE A 295 29.88 -15.29 20.90
C ILE A 295 30.59 -16.18 19.86
N LEU A 296 31.32 -17.20 20.30
CA LEU A 296 32.02 -18.12 19.40
C LEU A 296 31.06 -18.87 18.49
N MET A 297 29.95 -19.37 19.04
CA MET A 297 28.93 -20.08 18.28
C MET A 297 28.28 -19.18 17.21
N TYR A 298 27.88 -17.96 17.57
CA TYR A 298 27.29 -17.02 16.61
C TYR A 298 28.28 -16.59 15.52
N PHE A 299 29.56 -16.45 15.86
CA PHE A 299 30.60 -16.17 14.87
C PHE A 299 30.72 -17.32 13.85
N VAL A 300 30.76 -18.57 14.33
CA VAL A 300 30.80 -19.75 13.44
C VAL A 300 29.53 -19.84 12.58
N TYR A 301 28.35 -19.60 13.15
CA TYR A 301 27.10 -19.60 12.38
C TYR A 301 27.07 -18.50 11.33
N GLY A 302 27.55 -17.29 11.65
CA GLY A 302 27.67 -16.21 10.67
C GLY A 302 28.53 -16.62 9.48
N ILE A 303 29.69 -17.23 9.71
CA ILE A 303 30.57 -17.75 8.64
C ILE A 303 29.85 -18.82 7.81
N LEU A 304 29.18 -19.76 8.48
CA LEU A 304 28.47 -20.86 7.80
C LEU A 304 27.35 -20.32 6.90
N ILE A 305 26.54 -19.38 7.39
CA ILE A 305 25.43 -18.78 6.64
C ILE A 305 25.96 -18.01 5.42
N VAL A 306 27.00 -17.19 5.57
CA VAL A 306 27.61 -16.45 4.44
C VAL A 306 28.11 -17.43 3.37
N LYS A 307 28.80 -18.50 3.79
CA LYS A 307 29.29 -19.53 2.88
C LYS A 307 28.16 -20.29 2.18
N ALA A 308 27.06 -20.57 2.88
CA ALA A 308 25.89 -21.21 2.29
C ALA A 308 25.25 -20.33 1.19
N PHE A 309 25.13 -19.02 1.42
CA PHE A 309 24.61 -18.09 0.41
C PHE A 309 25.53 -17.95 -0.81
N GLU A 310 26.85 -17.90 -0.61
CA GLU A 310 27.84 -17.91 -1.70
C GLU A 310 27.69 -19.16 -2.59
N VAL A 311 27.51 -20.34 -1.98
CA VAL A 311 27.31 -21.61 -2.69
C VAL A 311 26.01 -21.60 -3.50
N ILE A 312 24.91 -21.13 -2.91
CA ILE A 312 23.61 -21.06 -3.59
C ILE A 312 23.68 -20.13 -4.81
N GLN A 313 24.35 -18.98 -4.69
CA GLN A 313 24.52 -18.04 -5.80
C GLN A 313 25.40 -18.63 -6.91
N SER A 314 26.47 -19.36 -6.55
CA SER A 314 27.33 -20.02 -7.55
C SER A 314 26.62 -21.07 -8.40
N ILE A 315 25.61 -21.76 -7.83
CA ILE A 315 24.78 -22.74 -8.54
C ILE A 315 23.73 -22.04 -9.42
N GLY A 316 23.20 -20.90 -8.99
CA GLY A 316 22.25 -20.09 -9.77
C GLY A 316 22.86 -19.53 -11.06
N SER A 317 24.12 -19.08 -11.02
CA SER A 317 24.82 -18.53 -12.19
C SER A 317 25.21 -19.58 -13.24
N ILE A 318 25.20 -20.87 -12.90
CA ILE A 318 25.47 -21.98 -13.84
C ILE A 318 24.23 -22.35 -14.67
N LYS A 319 23.03 -21.87 -14.29
CA LYS A 319 21.78 -22.18 -14.99
C LYS A 319 21.47 -21.25 -16.18
N GLU A 320 22.40 -20.35 -16.53
CA GLU A 320 22.35 -19.48 -17.72
C GLU A 320 23.42 -19.82 -18.78
N PHE A 321 23.92 -21.06 -18.83
CA PHE A 321 24.66 -21.60 -19.97
C PHE A 321 24.01 -22.87 -20.51
#